data_AF-A0A0G1VGR3-F1
#
_entry.id   AF-A0A0G1VGR3-F1
#
_cell.length_a   1.000
_cell.length_b   1.000
_cell.length_c   1.000
_cell.angle_alpha   90.00
_cell.angle_beta   90.00
_cell.angle_gamma   90.00
#
_symmetry.space_group_name_H-M   'P 1'
#
loop_
_entity.id
_entity.type
_entity.pdbx_description
1 polymer ?
#
loop_
_entity_poly.entity_id
_entity_poly.type
_entity_poly.pdbx_seq_one_letter_code
_entity_poly.pdbx_strand_id
1 'polypeptide(L)' 'MSTHFVAGAKKLIVNEKLQDLSGDGWGRMRQLEREVNDGRITLEDAIEKFLNERDYRHNLKKYKTKDLLKIFK' A
#
# COMPACT_ATOMS: atom_id res chain seq x y z
N MET A 1 2.80 -16.19 8.06
CA MET A 1 1.55 -15.42 7.90
C MET A 1 1.68 -14.70 6.57
N SER A 2 0.79 -14.96 5.60
CA SER A 2 0.79 -14.20 4.36
C SER A 2 0.13 -12.85 4.59
N THR A 3 0.86 -11.77 4.35
CA THR A 3 0.35 -10.41 4.46
C THR A 3 -0.50 -10.10 3.22
N HIS A 4 -1.74 -9.66 3.44
CA HIS A 4 -2.68 -9.28 2.37
C HIS A 4 -2.55 -7.79 2.02
N PHE A 5 -1.34 -7.37 1.67
CA PHE A 5 -1.04 -5.97 1.38
C PHE A 5 -1.88 -5.43 0.21
N VAL A 6 -2.04 -6.19 -0.87
CA VAL A 6 -2.83 -5.74 -2.03
C VAL A 6 -4.31 -5.55 -1.66
N ALA A 7 -4.85 -6.41 -0.80
CA ALA A 7 -6.23 -6.30 -0.35
C ALA A 7 -6.44 -5.08 0.57
N GLY A 8 -5.48 -4.80 1.45
CA GLY A 8 -5.49 -3.59 2.29
C GLY A 8 -5.45 -2.31 1.44
N ALA A 9 -4.61 -2.29 0.40
CA ALA A 9 -4.51 -1.15 -0.52
C ALA A 9 -5.85 -0.93 -1.25
N LYS A 10 -6.48 -2.01 -1.76
CA LYS A 10 -7.83 -1.92 -2.37
C LYS A 10 -8.86 -1.33 -1.43
N LYS A 11 -8.91 -1.82 -0.18
CA LYS A 11 -9.85 -1.31 0.83
C LYS A 11 -9.61 0.17 1.13
N LEU A 12 -8.35 0.59 1.26
CA LEU A 12 -8.02 1.99 1.48
C LEU A 12 -8.50 2.88 0.34
N ILE A 13 -8.22 2.49 -0.91
CA ILE A 13 -8.63 3.24 -2.10
C ILE A 13 -10.14 3.46 -2.12
N VAL A 14 -10.91 2.40 -1.80
CA VAL A 14 -12.37 2.46 -1.74
C VAL A 14 -12.85 3.33 -0.57
N ASN A 15 -12.33 3.11 0.64
CA ASN A 15 -12.75 3.85 1.83
C ASN A 15 -12.46 5.35 1.73
N GLU A 16 -11.28 5.70 1.23
CA GLU A 16 -10.82 7.07 1.13
C GLU A 16 -11.21 7.75 -0.18
N LYS A 17 -11.99 7.05 -1.02
CA LYS A 17 -12.45 7.53 -2.34
C LYS A 17 -11.30 8.03 -3.21
N LEU A 18 -10.17 7.35 -3.15
CA LEU A 18 -8.99 7.70 -3.92
C LEU A 18 -9.15 7.20 -5.35
N GLN A 19 -8.41 7.81 -6.27
CA GLN A 19 -8.27 7.27 -7.61
C GLN A 19 -7.60 5.89 -7.54
N ASP A 20 -8.11 4.96 -8.35
CA ASP A 20 -7.54 3.61 -8.46
C ASP A 20 -6.14 3.66 -9.08
N LEU A 21 -5.33 2.66 -8.76
CA LEU A 21 -3.99 2.50 -9.32
C LEU A 21 -4.05 2.15 -10.80
N SER A 22 -3.07 2.65 -11.54
CA SER A 22 -2.74 2.13 -12.87
C SER A 22 -2.37 0.65 -12.81
N GLY A 23 -2.42 -0.04 -13.96
CA GLY A 23 -1.99 -1.45 -14.04
C GLY A 23 -0.57 -1.69 -13.52
N ASP A 24 0.33 -0.73 -13.78
CA ASP A 24 1.70 -0.73 -13.28
C ASP A 24 1.76 -0.49 -11.77
N GLY A 25 0.94 0.42 -11.25
CA GLY A 25 0.79 0.65 -9.81
C GLY A 25 0.34 -0.63 -9.08
N TRP A 26 -0.66 -1.34 -9.61
CA TRP A 26 -1.06 -2.65 -9.09
C TRP A 26 0.02 -3.72 -9.23
N GLY A 27 0.84 -3.66 -10.28
CA GLY A 27 2.04 -4.48 -10.44
C GLY A 27 3.03 -4.28 -9.29
N ARG A 28 3.35 -3.02 -8.96
CA ARG A 28 4.22 -2.66 -7.84
C ARG A 28 3.66 -3.11 -6.50
N MET A 29 2.36 -2.96 -6.24
CA MET A 29 1.77 -3.41 -4.98
C MET A 29 1.85 -4.93 -4.78
N ARG A 30 1.64 -5.71 -5.84
CA ARG A 30 1.84 -7.17 -5.80
C ARG A 30 3.30 -7.53 -5.56
N GLN A 31 4.23 -6.76 -6.11
CA GLN A 31 5.65 -6.98 -5.87
C GLN A 31 6.00 -6.67 -4.41
N LEU A 32 5.53 -5.55 -3.85
CA LEU A 32 5.72 -5.22 -2.44
C LEU A 32 5.13 -6.28 -1.52
N GLU A 33 3.93 -6.79 -1.83
CA GLU A 33 3.32 -7.90 -1.08
C GLU A 33 4.21 -9.15 -1.06
N ARG A 34 4.82 -9.50 -2.20
CA ARG A 34 5.79 -10.60 -2.26
C ARG A 34 7.04 -10.30 -1.44
N GLU A 35 7.62 -9.11 -1.58
CA GLU A 35 8.82 -8.71 -0.83
C GLU A 35 8.59 -8.71 0.69
N VAL A 36 7.38 -8.34 1.15
CA VAL A 36 6.98 -8.44 2.57
C VAL A 36 6.84 -9.90 2.99
N ASN A 37 6.16 -10.72 2.18
CA ASN A 37 5.97 -12.15 2.47
C ASN A 37 7.29 -12.94 2.47
N ASP A 38 8.24 -12.54 1.62
CA ASP A 38 9.59 -13.08 1.55
C ASP A 38 10.50 -12.54 2.67
N GLY A 39 10.01 -11.59 3.48
CA GLY A 39 10.77 -10.96 4.57
C GLY A 39 11.90 -10.05 4.10
N ARG A 40 11.92 -9.66 2.82
CA ARG A 40 12.92 -8.74 2.24
C ARG A 40 12.72 -7.30 2.71
N ILE A 41 11.48 -6.91 2.93
CA ILE A 41 11.09 -5.60 3.45
C ILE A 41 10.05 -5.78 4.56
N THR A 42 9.93 -4.78 5.44
CA THR A 42 8.87 -4.79 6.44
C THR A 42 7.55 -4.29 5.86
N LEU A 43 6.44 -4.55 6.57
CA LEU A 43 5.15 -4.00 6.20
C LEU A 43 5.16 -2.46 6.24
N GLU A 44 5.90 -1.85 7.17
CA GLU A 44 6.08 -0.39 7.20
C GLU A 44 6.76 0.13 5.93
N ASP A 45 7.84 -0.52 5.49
CA ASP A 45 8.53 -0.15 4.25
C ASP A 45 7.63 -0.27 3.02
N ALA A 46 6.80 -1.32 2.95
CA ALA A 46 5.84 -1.49 1.87
C ALA A 46 4.79 -0.37 1.86
N ILE A 47 4.29 0.03 3.04
CA ILE A 47 3.35 1.14 3.18
C ILE A 47 4.02 2.46 2.77
N GLU A 48 5.27 2.73 3.17
CA GLU A 48 5.98 3.94 2.76
C GLU A 48 6.22 3.99 1.24
N LYS A 49 6.55 2.85 0.63
CA LYS A 49 6.68 2.75 -0.83
C LYS A 49 5.35 2.96 -1.55
N PHE A 50 4.24 2.46 -0.99
CA PHE A 50 2.89 2.74 -1.48
C PHE A 50 2.51 4.21 -1.35
N LEU A 51 2.80 4.85 -0.21
CA LEU A 51 2.56 6.29 -0.01
C LEU A 51 3.41 7.17 -0.94
N ASN A 52 4.63 6.72 -1.26
CA ASN A 52 5.52 7.39 -2.19
C ASN A 52 5.20 7.13 -3.66
N GLU A 53 4.29 6.20 -3.98
CA GLU A 53 3.83 6.07 -5.35
C GLU A 53 3.22 7.40 -5.81
N ARG A 54 3.68 7.88 -6.97
CA ARG A 54 3.36 9.17 -7.58
C ARG A 54 1.86 9.42 -7.62
N ASP A 55 1.07 8.38 -7.92
CA ASP A 55 -0.39 8.44 -8.02
C ASP A 55 -1.05 8.70 -6.64
N TYR A 56 -0.39 8.33 -5.54
CA TYR A 56 -0.87 8.54 -4.16
C TYR A 56 -0.23 9.71 -3.44
N ARG A 57 1.00 10.11 -3.79
CA ARG A 57 1.70 11.20 -3.11
C ARG A 57 0.94 12.53 -3.14
N HIS A 58 0.08 12.73 -4.13
CA HIS A 58 -0.80 13.90 -4.22
C HIS A 58 -2.08 13.77 -3.38
N ASN A 59 -2.66 12.58 -3.26
CA ASN A 59 -3.96 12.35 -2.62
C ASN A 59 -3.85 11.91 -1.15
N LEU A 60 -2.80 11.17 -0.78
CA LEU A 60 -2.57 10.60 0.55
C LEU A 60 -1.74 11.49 1.48
N LYS A 61 -1.49 12.77 1.15
CA LYS A 61 -0.82 13.72 2.07
C LYS A 61 -1.47 13.82 3.47
N LYS A 62 -2.71 13.35 3.62
CA LYS A 62 -3.44 13.28 4.90
C LYS A 62 -3.12 12.06 5.76
N TYR A 63 -2.63 10.95 5.21
CA TYR A 63 -2.49 9.68 5.95
C TYR A 63 -1.04 9.45 6.37
N LYS A 64 -0.82 9.18 7.67
CA LYS A 64 0.49 8.79 8.19
C LYS A 64 0.66 7.27 8.05
N THR A 65 1.91 6.80 7.87
CA THR A 65 2.28 5.38 7.81
C THR A 65 1.66 4.56 8.95
N LYS A 66 1.56 5.14 10.16
CA LYS A 66 0.95 4.51 11.35
C LYS A 66 -0.55 4.26 11.24
N ASP A 67 -1.29 5.13 10.55
CA ASP A 67 -2.74 4.95 10.37
C ASP A 67 -3.02 3.86 9.34
N LEU A 68 -2.21 3.82 8.29
CA LEU A 68 -2.25 2.76 7.29
C LEU A 68 -1.88 1.40 7.89
N LEU A 69 -0.85 1.33 8.73
CA LEU A 69 -0.48 0.09 9.44
C LEU A 69 -1.65 -0.60 10.13
N LYS A 70 -2.59 0.16 10.70
CA LYS A 70 -3.79 -0.41 11.34
C LYS A 70 -4.77 -1.06 10.35
N ILE A 71 -4.75 -0.63 9.09
CA ILE A 71 -5.60 -1.13 8.00
C ILE A 71 -4.98 -2.40 7.38
N PHE A 72 -3.65 -2.48 7.36
CA PHE A 72 -2.91 -3.60 6.77
C PHE A 72 -2.54 -4.73 7.77
N LYS A 73 -2.80 -4.53 9.07
CA LYS A 73 -2.58 -5.50 10.14
C LYS A 73 -3.79 -6.40 10.33
#